data_AF-A0A0Q5JTH3-F1
#
_entry.id   AF-A0A0Q5JTH3-F1
#
_cell.length_a   1.000
_cell.length_b   1.000
_cell.length_c   1.000
_cell.angle_alpha   90.00
_cell.angle_beta   90.00
_cell.angle_gamma   90.00
#
_symmetry.space_group_name_H-M   'P 1'
#
loop_
_entity.id
_entity.type
_entity.pdbx_description
1 polymer ?
#
loop_
_entity_poly.entity_id
_entity_poly.type
_entity_poly.pdbx_seq_one_letter_code
_entity_poly.pdbx_strand_id
1 'polypeptide(L)'
;MRALTALVGALLEAWQEVRVHRTRVLLSLVGVAVAVCSLTTVVALGAIVQQANQELSERSSGRPATLVVSVFPSGGEPLDPERMDAAWAAVVERYDVTYASRLQNTTNLVPFADGTVEVGTQAVDQPYGEMHRVQMREGEWFTALDTQQLAPQVIVNEIFWDRMGRPPLSSHPVVALGGQGVPDSASGIPSGGVRAVVVGVTPSSTWDTAPSMFMLIDHMTAMQDAAAGERGASAAAPVDPYGGGAPQTQYEMWVPTELSDQLTTLVTRDLAGALGDGVEVNINRQDWATYGDDPFAVTRTVVTGIAVLVLLLGALGLVNIALVTVKQRVREIGIRRSFGATASRVFFAVMMESVVATVVAGGVGVIVSILVVQSPAVRDLIGQGMISDFPPFPADAAITGLVAATAVGALAGLLPALVAVRVKVIDAIRY
;
A
#
# COMPACT_ATOMS: atom_id res chain seq x y z
N MET A 1 -10.24 41.13 7.79
CA MET A 1 -9.23 42.18 7.50
C MET A 1 -8.12 42.27 8.54
N ARG A 2 -8.38 42.42 9.86
CA ARG A 2 -7.34 42.62 10.89
C ARG A 2 -6.27 41.52 10.97
N ALA A 3 -6.66 40.25 10.85
CA ALA A 3 -5.72 39.11 10.84
C ALA A 3 -4.85 39.10 9.56
N LEU A 4 -5.44 39.43 8.41
CA LEU A 4 -4.73 39.48 7.13
C LEU A 4 -3.68 40.60 7.12
N THR A 5 -4.02 41.78 7.67
CA THR A 5 -3.05 42.88 7.83
C THR A 5 -1.94 42.55 8.83
N ALA A 6 -2.23 41.79 9.89
CA ALA A 6 -1.21 41.36 10.84
C ALA A 6 -0.24 40.33 10.20
N LEU A 7 -0.77 39.40 9.39
CA LEU A 7 0.02 38.43 8.64
C LEU A 7 0.91 39.10 7.58
N VAL A 8 0.36 40.03 6.79
CA VAL A 8 1.11 40.79 5.79
C VAL A 8 2.18 41.66 6.46
N GLY A 9 1.86 42.27 7.60
CA GLY A 9 2.83 43.02 8.42
C GLY A 9 3.99 42.13 8.89
N ALA A 10 3.69 40.96 9.45
CA ALA A 10 4.71 40.00 9.89
C ALA A 10 5.58 39.48 8.73
N LEU A 11 4.99 39.24 7.55
CA LEU A 11 5.72 38.86 6.34
C LEU A 11 6.69 39.95 5.87
N LEU A 12 6.24 41.20 5.87
CA LEU A 12 7.07 42.34 5.47
C LEU A 12 8.20 42.59 6.48
N GLU A 13 7.92 42.50 7.77
CA GLU A 13 8.93 42.63 8.83
C GLU A 13 9.96 41.49 8.75
N ALA A 14 9.51 40.24 8.58
CA ALA A 14 10.40 39.10 8.39
C ALA A 14 11.29 39.25 7.13
N TRP A 15 10.73 39.74 6.03
CA TRP A 15 11.50 39.99 4.80
C TRP A 15 12.56 41.08 4.97
N GLN A 16 12.24 42.16 5.71
CA GLN A 16 13.21 43.20 6.02
C GLN A 16 14.33 42.66 6.92
N GLU A 17 14.00 41.81 7.89
CA GLU A 17 14.98 41.20 8.79
C GLU A 17 15.97 40.30 8.04
N VAL A 18 15.48 39.46 7.12
CA VAL A 18 16.33 38.66 6.22
C VAL A 18 17.29 39.55 5.43
N ARG A 19 16.84 40.73 5.01
CA ARG A 19 17.65 41.63 4.16
C ARG A 19 18.81 42.30 4.91
N VAL A 20 18.68 42.52 6.23
CA VAL A 20 19.67 43.18 7.09
C VAL A 20 20.77 42.21 7.55
N HIS A 21 20.42 40.99 7.97
CA HIS A 21 21.38 39.98 8.45
C HIS A 21 21.39 38.71 7.59
N ARG A 22 21.54 38.90 6.26
CA ARG A 22 21.36 37.86 5.22
C ARG A 22 22.02 36.53 5.56
N THR A 23 23.31 36.53 5.87
CA THR A 23 24.07 35.28 6.01
C THR A 23 23.65 34.44 7.22
N ARG A 24 23.40 35.06 8.37
CA ARG A 24 23.06 34.32 9.60
C ARG A 24 21.61 33.86 9.62
N VAL A 25 20.68 34.76 9.26
CA VAL A 25 19.26 34.42 9.21
C VAL A 25 19.01 33.33 8.17
N LEU A 26 19.63 33.44 6.97
CA LEU A 26 19.53 32.39 5.95
C LEU A 26 20.11 31.06 6.45
N LEU A 27 21.27 31.06 7.14
CA LEU A 27 21.86 29.82 7.64
C LEU A 27 20.93 29.11 8.65
N SER A 28 20.28 29.85 9.55
CA SER A 28 19.32 29.28 10.50
C SER A 28 18.05 28.78 9.81
N LEU A 29 17.51 29.53 8.84
CA LEU A 29 16.34 29.10 8.08
C LEU A 29 16.62 27.89 7.18
N VAL A 30 17.82 27.81 6.61
CA VAL A 30 18.29 26.61 5.88
C VAL A 30 18.35 25.42 6.83
N GLY A 31 18.85 25.60 8.06
CA GLY A 31 18.85 24.54 9.08
C GLY A 31 17.43 24.02 9.37
N VAL A 32 16.46 24.92 9.56
CA VAL A 32 15.05 24.55 9.75
C VAL A 32 14.48 23.86 8.50
N ALA A 33 14.72 24.39 7.30
CA ALA A 33 14.24 23.81 6.05
C ALA A 33 14.78 22.39 5.82
N VAL A 34 16.07 22.16 6.07
CA VAL A 34 16.71 20.84 5.96
C VAL A 34 16.16 19.88 7.01
N ALA A 35 15.95 20.33 8.24
CA ALA A 35 15.39 19.52 9.31
C ALA A 35 13.94 19.09 9.00
N VAL A 36 13.10 20.02 8.51
CA VAL A 36 11.74 19.74 8.07
C VAL A 36 11.73 18.83 6.84
N CYS A 37 12.61 19.06 5.87
CA CYS A 37 12.77 18.19 4.71
C CYS A 37 13.11 16.76 5.12
N SER A 38 14.08 16.59 6.03
CA SER A 38 14.49 15.28 6.55
C SER A 38 13.33 14.57 7.26
N LEU A 39 12.67 15.25 8.21
CA LEU A 39 11.51 14.71 8.92
C LEU A 39 10.40 14.28 7.95
N THR A 40 10.02 15.17 7.04
CA THR A 40 8.93 14.96 6.08
C THR A 40 9.26 13.79 5.15
N THR A 41 10.50 13.71 4.66
CA THR A 41 10.96 12.62 3.78
C THR A 41 10.88 11.29 4.49
N VAL A 42 11.34 11.20 5.73
CA VAL A 42 11.34 9.96 6.50
C VAL A 42 9.92 9.48 6.76
N VAL A 43 9.03 10.37 7.21
CA VAL A 43 7.63 10.03 7.45
C VAL A 43 6.95 9.61 6.16
N ALA A 44 7.22 10.31 5.05
CA ALA A 44 6.67 9.98 3.74
C ALA A 44 7.15 8.62 3.23
N LEU A 45 8.47 8.37 3.26
CA LEU A 45 9.04 7.10 2.82
C LEU A 45 8.54 5.94 3.68
N GLY A 46 8.46 6.11 4.99
CA GLY A 46 7.90 5.10 5.88
C GLY A 46 6.46 4.75 5.53
N ALA A 47 5.62 5.75 5.31
CA ALA A 47 4.22 5.53 4.92
C ALA A 47 4.09 4.89 3.52
N ILE A 48 4.91 5.29 2.55
CA ILE A 48 4.92 4.70 1.20
C ILE A 48 5.35 3.23 1.26
N VAL A 49 6.42 2.92 1.99
CA VAL A 49 6.89 1.53 2.15
C VAL A 49 5.86 0.69 2.87
N GLN A 50 5.22 1.22 3.92
CA GLN A 50 4.16 0.54 4.65
C GLN A 50 2.96 0.26 3.73
N GLN A 51 2.50 1.26 2.99
CA GLN A 51 1.39 1.11 2.04
C GLN A 51 1.74 0.09 0.94
N ALA A 52 2.94 0.16 0.38
CA ALA A 52 3.37 -0.77 -0.66
C ALA A 52 3.46 -2.22 -0.15
N ASN A 53 3.99 -2.44 1.06
CA ASN A 53 3.99 -3.77 1.67
C ASN A 53 2.58 -4.26 1.98
N GLN A 54 1.70 -3.39 2.46
CA GLN A 54 0.29 -3.73 2.66
C GLN A 54 -0.36 -4.12 1.33
N GLU A 55 -0.22 -3.33 0.26
CA GLU A 55 -0.79 -3.64 -1.04
C GLU A 55 -0.22 -4.93 -1.64
N LEU A 56 1.09 -5.17 -1.48
CA LEU A 56 1.71 -6.43 -1.91
C LEU A 56 1.17 -7.62 -1.11
N SER A 57 1.03 -7.48 0.20
CA SER A 57 0.44 -8.51 1.06
C SER A 57 -1.02 -8.76 0.71
N GLU A 58 -1.81 -7.71 0.47
CA GLU A 58 -3.22 -7.84 0.05
C GLU A 58 -3.34 -8.63 -1.26
N ARG A 59 -2.37 -8.47 -2.18
CA ARG A 59 -2.32 -9.24 -3.43
C ARG A 59 -1.97 -10.71 -3.22
N SER A 60 -1.05 -11.02 -2.30
CA SER A 60 -0.59 -12.39 -2.10
C SER A 60 -1.41 -13.19 -1.10
N SER A 61 -1.87 -12.56 -0.01
CA SER A 61 -2.48 -13.23 1.15
C SER A 61 -3.89 -12.73 1.48
N GLY A 62 -4.44 -11.88 0.61
CA GLY A 62 -5.79 -11.34 0.74
C GLY A 62 -5.85 -10.10 1.63
N ARG A 63 -7.00 -9.44 1.58
CA ARG A 63 -7.31 -8.25 2.40
C ARG A 63 -7.25 -8.54 3.91
N PRO A 64 -7.11 -7.50 4.76
CA PRO A 64 -7.20 -7.66 6.21
C PRO A 64 -8.44 -8.44 6.65
N ALA A 65 -8.24 -9.42 7.54
CA ALA A 65 -9.21 -10.42 7.97
C ALA A 65 -9.64 -11.43 6.90
N THR A 66 -8.74 -11.78 5.98
CA THR A 66 -8.89 -12.97 5.14
C THR A 66 -8.52 -14.21 5.97
N LEU A 67 -9.50 -15.11 6.12
CA LEU A 67 -9.37 -16.38 6.82
C LEU A 67 -9.13 -17.48 5.79
N VAL A 68 -8.00 -18.17 5.93
CA VAL A 68 -7.66 -19.33 5.12
C VAL A 68 -7.92 -20.59 5.92
N VAL A 69 -8.75 -21.46 5.34
CA VAL A 69 -9.17 -22.73 5.93
C VAL A 69 -8.34 -23.84 5.32
N SER A 70 -7.57 -24.51 6.17
CA SER A 70 -6.77 -25.69 5.85
C SER A 70 -7.34 -26.88 6.58
N VAL A 71 -7.58 -27.97 5.85
CA VAL A 71 -8.21 -29.17 6.41
C VAL A 71 -7.28 -30.34 6.19
N PHE A 72 -6.91 -31.00 7.29
CA PHE A 72 -5.97 -32.11 7.28
C PHE A 72 -6.66 -33.40 7.75
N PRO A 73 -6.61 -34.49 6.98
CA PRO A 73 -7.06 -35.79 7.45
C PRO A 73 -6.05 -36.34 8.47
N SER A 74 -6.51 -36.64 9.69
CA SER A 74 -5.66 -37.20 10.75
C SER A 74 -5.56 -38.73 10.70
N GLY A 75 -6.45 -39.40 9.94
CA GLY A 75 -6.56 -40.86 9.83
C GLY A 75 -5.90 -41.50 8.59
N GLY A 76 -5.24 -40.73 7.73
CA GLY A 76 -4.58 -41.24 6.52
C GLY A 76 -5.51 -41.57 5.35
N GLU A 77 -6.83 -41.60 5.54
CA GLU A 77 -7.79 -41.61 4.43
C GLU A 77 -7.92 -40.21 3.82
N PRO A 78 -7.85 -40.07 2.48
CA PRO A 78 -8.03 -38.79 1.82
C PRO A 78 -9.45 -38.25 2.03
N LEU A 79 -9.56 -36.94 2.26
CA LEU A 79 -10.84 -36.27 2.40
C LEU A 79 -11.60 -36.30 1.07
N ASP A 80 -12.88 -36.64 1.12
CA ASP A 80 -13.78 -36.56 -0.03
C ASP A 80 -13.98 -35.08 -0.44
N PRO A 81 -13.56 -34.67 -1.66
CA PRO A 81 -13.67 -33.28 -2.12
C PRO A 81 -15.12 -32.78 -2.14
N GLU A 82 -16.09 -33.61 -2.56
CA GLU A 82 -17.50 -33.21 -2.64
C GLU A 82 -18.06 -32.92 -1.24
N ARG A 83 -17.67 -33.73 -0.26
CA ARG A 83 -18.06 -33.53 1.14
C ARG A 83 -17.48 -32.24 1.71
N MET A 84 -16.24 -31.90 1.36
CA MET A 84 -15.61 -30.66 1.77
C MET A 84 -16.29 -29.44 1.14
N ASP A 85 -16.55 -29.47 -0.18
CA ASP A 85 -17.23 -28.40 -0.90
C ASP A 85 -18.65 -28.16 -0.34
N ALA A 86 -19.39 -29.23 -0.03
CA ALA A 86 -20.71 -29.12 0.60
C ALA A 86 -20.65 -28.52 2.01
N ALA A 87 -19.67 -28.92 2.82
CA ALA A 87 -19.47 -28.36 4.16
C ALA A 87 -19.07 -26.88 4.10
N TRP A 88 -18.22 -26.51 3.14
CA TRP A 88 -17.82 -25.14 2.87
C TRP A 88 -19.00 -24.27 2.46
N ALA A 89 -19.78 -24.70 1.46
CA ALA A 89 -20.95 -23.97 0.99
C ALA A 89 -21.96 -23.72 2.11
N ALA A 90 -22.22 -24.73 2.96
CA ALA A 90 -23.11 -24.59 4.11
C ALA A 90 -22.61 -23.57 5.15
N VAL A 91 -21.29 -23.45 5.33
CA VAL A 91 -20.69 -22.44 6.22
C VAL A 91 -20.81 -21.05 5.63
N VAL A 92 -20.48 -20.88 4.35
CA VAL A 92 -20.58 -19.60 3.64
C VAL A 92 -22.01 -19.08 3.70
N GLU A 93 -22.99 -19.94 3.45
CA GLU A 93 -24.42 -19.61 3.54
C GLU A 93 -24.86 -19.30 4.99
N ARG A 94 -24.46 -20.12 5.96
CA ARG A 94 -24.85 -19.96 7.37
C ARG A 94 -24.42 -18.62 7.96
N TYR A 95 -23.22 -18.17 7.60
CA TYR A 95 -22.63 -16.94 8.13
C TYR A 95 -22.81 -15.73 7.19
N ASP A 96 -23.58 -15.89 6.10
CA ASP A 96 -23.84 -14.86 5.10
C ASP A 96 -22.54 -14.20 4.58
N VAL A 97 -21.55 -15.04 4.29
CA VAL A 97 -20.23 -14.58 3.85
C VAL A 97 -20.31 -14.18 2.39
N THR A 98 -20.23 -12.89 2.10
CA THR A 98 -20.29 -12.35 0.73
C THR A 98 -19.05 -12.72 -0.10
N TYR A 99 -17.87 -12.75 0.53
CA TYR A 99 -16.59 -12.94 -0.13
C TYR A 99 -15.96 -14.24 0.33
N ALA A 100 -16.17 -15.28 -0.47
CA ALA A 100 -15.61 -16.61 -0.26
C ALA A 100 -15.07 -17.14 -1.58
N SER A 101 -13.91 -17.77 -1.55
CA SER A 101 -13.30 -18.38 -2.72
C SER A 101 -12.66 -19.71 -2.37
N ARG A 102 -12.79 -20.67 -3.27
CA ARG A 102 -11.89 -21.81 -3.40
C ARG A 102 -10.70 -21.38 -4.22
N LEU A 103 -9.54 -21.94 -3.91
CA LEU A 103 -8.29 -21.69 -4.62
C LEU A 103 -7.62 -23.04 -4.87
N GLN A 104 -7.32 -23.34 -6.12
CA GLN A 104 -6.49 -24.47 -6.50
C GLN A 104 -5.37 -23.99 -7.43
N ASN A 105 -4.13 -24.31 -7.07
CA ASN A 105 -2.98 -24.07 -7.94
C ASN A 105 -2.69 -25.33 -8.74
N THR A 106 -2.60 -25.18 -10.07
CA THR A 106 -2.26 -26.27 -10.99
C THR A 106 -1.40 -25.75 -12.14
N THR A 107 -0.96 -26.64 -13.01
CA THR A 107 -0.21 -26.28 -14.21
C THR A 107 -0.94 -26.83 -15.41
N ASN A 108 -1.14 -25.99 -16.43
CA ASN A 108 -1.73 -26.41 -17.71
C ASN A 108 -0.70 -26.30 -18.82
N LEU A 109 -0.67 -27.29 -19.71
CA LEU A 109 0.11 -27.22 -20.94
C LEU A 109 -0.62 -26.33 -21.94
N VAL A 110 0.08 -25.30 -22.43
CA VAL A 110 -0.46 -24.34 -23.40
C VAL A 110 0.44 -24.30 -24.64
N PRO A 111 -0.09 -24.57 -25.85
CA PRO A 111 0.66 -24.46 -27.08
C PRO A 111 0.74 -22.99 -27.52
N PHE A 112 1.96 -22.46 -27.58
CA PHE A 112 2.29 -21.16 -28.18
C PHE A 112 2.97 -21.36 -29.54
N ALA A 113 3.17 -20.26 -30.27
CA ALA A 113 3.85 -20.28 -31.57
C ALA A 113 5.32 -20.75 -31.49
N ASP A 114 5.96 -20.56 -30.34
CA ASP A 114 7.35 -20.96 -30.04
C ASP A 114 7.47 -22.35 -29.38
N GLY A 115 6.34 -23.00 -29.07
CA GLY A 115 6.30 -24.34 -28.47
C GLY A 115 5.22 -24.48 -27.39
N THR A 116 5.07 -25.68 -26.84
CA THR A 116 4.18 -25.92 -25.70
C THR A 116 4.91 -25.60 -24.41
N VAL A 117 4.28 -24.80 -23.55
CA VAL A 117 4.84 -24.33 -22.28
C VAL A 117 3.89 -24.68 -21.15
N GLU A 118 4.44 -25.06 -20.01
CA GLU A 118 3.72 -25.21 -18.76
C GLU A 118 3.36 -23.84 -18.18
N VAL A 119 2.07 -23.58 -18.03
CA VAL A 119 1.53 -22.31 -17.52
C VAL A 119 0.92 -22.55 -16.15
N GLY A 120 1.47 -21.84 -15.16
CA GLY A 120 0.91 -21.82 -13.80
C GLY A 120 -0.51 -21.26 -13.84
N THR A 121 -1.45 -22.04 -13.34
CA THR A 121 -2.89 -21.75 -13.38
C THR A 121 -3.43 -21.67 -11.96
N GLN A 122 -4.00 -20.53 -11.61
CA GLN A 122 -4.75 -20.37 -10.38
C GLN A 122 -6.25 -20.47 -10.68
N ALA A 123 -6.86 -21.53 -10.19
CA ALA A 123 -8.28 -21.77 -10.32
C ALA A 123 -9.01 -21.22 -9.10
N VAL A 124 -9.89 -20.25 -9.30
CA VAL A 124 -10.49 -19.43 -8.25
C VAL A 124 -11.99 -19.27 -8.44
N ASP A 125 -12.72 -18.89 -7.39
CA ASP A 125 -14.07 -18.37 -7.53
C ASP A 125 -14.04 -16.87 -7.85
N GLN A 126 -15.16 -16.34 -8.36
CA GLN A 126 -15.29 -14.94 -8.76
C GLN A 126 -14.90 -13.92 -7.68
N PRO A 127 -15.26 -14.09 -6.38
CA PRO A 127 -14.93 -13.12 -5.33
C PRO A 127 -13.42 -12.94 -5.08
N TYR A 128 -12.58 -13.89 -5.51
CA TYR A 128 -11.12 -13.85 -5.32
C TYR A 128 -10.49 -12.53 -5.77
N GLY A 129 -10.92 -12.00 -6.92
CA GLY A 129 -10.38 -10.75 -7.47
C GLY A 129 -10.51 -9.56 -6.52
N GLU A 130 -11.64 -9.46 -5.82
CA GLU A 130 -11.85 -8.41 -4.81
C GLU A 130 -11.06 -8.69 -3.53
N MET A 131 -11.04 -9.96 -3.08
CA MET A 131 -10.32 -10.41 -1.88
C MET A 131 -8.82 -10.19 -1.98
N HIS A 132 -8.23 -10.41 -3.16
CA HIS A 132 -6.79 -10.28 -3.44
C HIS A 132 -6.41 -9.00 -4.20
N ARG A 133 -7.33 -8.03 -4.31
CA ARG A 133 -7.06 -6.73 -4.97
C ARG A 133 -6.39 -6.91 -6.34
N VAL A 134 -6.89 -7.87 -7.13
CA VAL A 134 -6.33 -8.20 -8.44
C VAL A 134 -6.44 -6.98 -9.35
N GLN A 135 -5.32 -6.55 -9.91
CA GLN A 135 -5.27 -5.43 -10.83
C GLN A 135 -5.44 -5.91 -12.27
N MET A 136 -6.39 -5.31 -12.99
CA MET A 136 -6.58 -5.54 -14.42
C MET A 136 -5.85 -4.45 -15.20
N ARG A 137 -5.03 -4.86 -16.17
CA ARG A 137 -4.42 -3.97 -17.15
C ARG A 137 -5.35 -3.73 -18.34
N GLU A 138 -5.98 -4.79 -18.83
CA GLU A 138 -6.97 -4.75 -19.90
C GLU A 138 -8.08 -5.78 -19.59
N GLY A 139 -9.30 -5.51 -20.05
CA GLY A 139 -10.47 -6.36 -19.80
C GLY A 139 -11.01 -6.19 -18.38
N GLU A 140 -11.85 -7.14 -17.98
CA GLU A 140 -12.54 -7.15 -16.69
C GLU A 140 -12.24 -8.45 -15.93
N TRP A 141 -12.37 -8.40 -14.60
CA TRP A 141 -12.34 -9.61 -13.78
C TRP A 141 -13.61 -10.44 -14.02
N PHE A 142 -13.59 -11.72 -13.64
CA PHE A 142 -14.74 -12.60 -13.76
C PHE A 142 -16.00 -12.03 -13.12
N THR A 143 -17.15 -12.33 -13.71
CA THR A 143 -18.48 -11.95 -13.25
C THR A 143 -19.28 -13.18 -12.86
N ALA A 144 -20.38 -12.99 -12.12
CA ALA A 144 -21.29 -14.07 -11.75
C ALA A 144 -22.00 -14.73 -12.95
N LEU A 145 -21.99 -14.10 -14.13
CA LEU A 145 -22.51 -14.72 -15.35
C LEU A 145 -21.49 -15.69 -15.97
N ASP A 146 -20.20 -15.47 -15.74
CA ASP A 146 -19.14 -16.27 -16.34
C ASP A 146 -19.08 -17.68 -15.74
N THR A 147 -19.51 -17.85 -14.48
CA THR A 147 -19.65 -19.17 -13.83
C THR A 147 -20.71 -20.05 -14.45
N GLN A 148 -21.64 -19.48 -15.22
CA GLN A 148 -22.71 -20.21 -15.92
C GLN A 148 -22.33 -20.55 -17.37
N GLN A 149 -21.19 -20.06 -17.86
CA GLN A 149 -20.77 -20.29 -19.24
C GLN A 149 -20.08 -21.65 -19.38
N LEU A 150 -20.41 -22.36 -20.46
CA LEU A 150 -19.77 -23.66 -20.75
C LEU A 150 -18.37 -23.51 -21.38
N ALA A 151 -18.06 -22.32 -21.92
CA ALA A 151 -16.75 -22.03 -22.48
C ALA A 151 -15.84 -21.49 -21.37
N PRO A 152 -14.72 -22.16 -21.07
CA PRO A 152 -13.78 -21.66 -20.08
C PRO A 152 -13.28 -20.27 -20.45
N GLN A 153 -13.26 -19.38 -19.47
CA GLN A 153 -12.63 -18.08 -19.58
C GLN A 153 -11.36 -18.04 -18.75
N VAL A 154 -10.35 -17.35 -19.27
CA VAL A 154 -9.07 -17.17 -18.60
C VAL A 154 -8.67 -15.71 -18.59
N ILE A 155 -8.00 -15.33 -17.50
CA ILE A 155 -7.33 -14.03 -17.37
C ILE A 155 -5.84 -14.32 -17.31
N VAL A 156 -5.05 -13.72 -18.18
CA VAL A 156 -3.64 -14.09 -18.34
C VAL A 156 -2.72 -12.95 -17.91
N ASN A 157 -1.50 -13.25 -17.48
CA ASN A 157 -0.54 -12.19 -17.18
C ASN A 157 0.06 -11.56 -18.46
N GLU A 158 0.73 -10.42 -18.34
CA GLU A 158 1.31 -9.70 -19.48
C GLU A 158 2.31 -10.57 -20.26
N ILE A 159 3.09 -11.42 -19.59
CA ILE A 159 4.05 -12.32 -20.25
C ILE A 159 3.35 -13.32 -21.18
N PHE A 160 2.22 -13.89 -20.74
CA PHE A 160 1.40 -14.76 -21.58
C PHE A 160 0.82 -13.99 -22.76
N TRP A 161 0.27 -12.80 -22.52
CA TRP A 161 -0.34 -11.98 -23.57
C TRP A 161 0.68 -11.51 -24.62
N ASP A 162 1.91 -11.22 -24.20
CA ASP A 162 3.03 -10.88 -25.07
C ASP A 162 3.40 -12.04 -26.00
N ARG A 163 3.42 -13.28 -25.48
CA ARG A 163 3.65 -14.49 -26.29
C ARG A 163 2.56 -14.75 -27.32
N MET A 164 1.33 -14.32 -27.05
CA MET A 164 0.25 -14.35 -28.03
C MET A 164 0.32 -13.22 -29.07
N GLY A 165 1.25 -12.26 -28.93
CA GLY A 165 1.37 -11.11 -29.80
C GLY A 165 0.40 -9.97 -29.49
N ARG A 166 -0.07 -9.86 -28.24
CA ARG A 166 -1.00 -8.82 -27.75
C ARG A 166 -2.28 -8.66 -28.60
N PRO A 167 -3.05 -9.73 -28.85
CA PRO A 167 -4.32 -9.59 -29.57
C PRO A 167 -5.30 -8.72 -28.78
N PRO A 168 -6.10 -7.86 -29.44
CA PRO A 168 -7.08 -7.02 -28.75
C PRO A 168 -8.17 -7.90 -28.13
N LEU A 169 -8.51 -7.67 -26.86
CA LEU A 169 -9.48 -8.52 -26.14
C LEU A 169 -10.88 -8.50 -26.76
N SER A 170 -11.25 -7.40 -27.44
CA SER A 170 -12.51 -7.30 -28.21
C SER A 170 -12.64 -8.34 -29.33
N SER A 171 -11.54 -8.93 -29.79
CA SER A 171 -11.54 -10.02 -30.77
C SER A 171 -11.84 -11.40 -30.17
N HIS A 172 -12.00 -11.48 -28.85
CA HIS A 172 -12.18 -12.72 -28.08
C HIS A 172 -11.07 -13.74 -28.40
N PRO A 173 -9.80 -13.40 -28.14
CA PRO A 173 -8.69 -14.29 -28.41
C PRO A 173 -8.86 -15.62 -27.67
N VAL A 174 -8.57 -16.71 -28.37
CA VAL A 174 -8.72 -18.07 -27.83
C VAL A 174 -7.37 -18.72 -27.62
N VAL A 175 -7.28 -19.55 -26.59
CA VAL A 175 -6.14 -20.39 -26.32
C VAL A 175 -6.57 -21.83 -26.08
N ALA A 176 -5.76 -22.78 -26.50
CA ALA A 176 -5.94 -24.19 -26.19
C ALA A 176 -5.33 -24.49 -24.81
N LEU A 177 -6.08 -25.17 -23.95
CA LEU A 177 -5.64 -25.64 -22.65
C LEU A 177 -5.57 -27.17 -22.66
N GLY A 178 -4.44 -27.73 -22.24
CA GLY A 178 -4.26 -29.18 -22.13
C GLY A 178 -4.02 -29.89 -23.47
N GLY A 179 -3.89 -31.22 -23.38
CA GLY A 179 -3.61 -32.13 -24.51
C GLY A 179 -2.13 -32.53 -24.65
N GLN A 180 -1.90 -33.69 -25.28
CA GLN A 180 -0.56 -34.26 -25.53
C GLN A 180 -0.24 -34.14 -27.03
N GLY A 181 0.37 -33.03 -27.46
CA GLY A 181 0.97 -32.94 -28.80
C GLY A 181 0.09 -32.37 -29.93
N VAL A 182 0.33 -32.89 -31.15
CA VAL A 182 0.11 -32.22 -32.45
C VAL A 182 -1.29 -31.60 -32.59
N PRO A 183 -1.39 -30.31 -32.98
CA PRO A 183 -2.67 -29.65 -33.24
C PRO A 183 -3.49 -30.43 -34.28
N ASP A 184 -4.78 -30.66 -33.99
CA ASP A 184 -5.70 -31.16 -35.00
C ASP A 184 -5.77 -30.16 -36.17
N SER A 185 -5.56 -30.67 -37.38
CA SER A 185 -5.53 -29.90 -38.63
C SER A 185 -6.82 -29.10 -38.90
N ALA A 186 -7.96 -29.47 -38.31
CA ALA A 186 -9.22 -28.77 -38.48
C ALA A 186 -9.46 -27.66 -37.45
N SER A 187 -8.90 -27.78 -36.24
CA SER A 187 -9.25 -26.93 -35.09
C SER A 187 -8.06 -26.17 -34.49
N GLY A 188 -6.82 -26.57 -34.80
CA GLY A 188 -5.60 -25.99 -34.25
C GLY A 188 -5.35 -26.32 -32.78
N ILE A 189 -6.08 -27.28 -32.21
CA ILE A 189 -6.05 -27.63 -30.78
C ILE A 189 -5.47 -29.04 -30.60
N PRO A 190 -4.61 -29.28 -29.60
CA PRO A 190 -4.15 -30.62 -29.26
C PRO A 190 -5.32 -31.58 -28.99
N SER A 191 -5.21 -32.86 -29.36
CA SER A 191 -6.23 -33.86 -29.05
C SER A 191 -6.44 -33.97 -27.52
N GLY A 192 -7.68 -33.76 -27.06
CA GLY A 192 -8.04 -33.72 -25.63
C GLY A 192 -7.79 -32.36 -24.95
N GLY A 193 -7.49 -31.30 -25.71
CA GLY A 193 -7.42 -29.93 -25.22
C GLY A 193 -8.77 -29.20 -25.29
N VAL A 194 -8.96 -28.20 -24.42
CA VAL A 194 -10.17 -27.38 -24.33
C VAL A 194 -9.85 -25.96 -24.80
N ARG A 195 -10.80 -25.30 -25.48
CA ARG A 195 -10.64 -23.88 -25.85
C ARG A 195 -11.05 -23.01 -24.69
N ALA A 196 -10.16 -22.12 -24.27
CA ALA A 196 -10.48 -21.03 -23.37
C ALA A 196 -10.45 -19.68 -24.09
N VAL A 197 -11.32 -18.77 -23.69
CA VAL A 197 -11.34 -17.38 -24.17
C VAL A 197 -10.57 -16.52 -23.18
N VAL A 198 -9.64 -15.73 -23.70
CA VAL A 198 -8.89 -14.76 -22.90
C VAL A 198 -9.73 -13.49 -22.78
N VAL A 199 -10.19 -13.19 -21.56
CA VAL A 199 -11.12 -12.08 -21.28
C VAL A 199 -10.48 -10.90 -20.56
N GLY A 200 -9.29 -11.10 -20.01
CA GLY A 200 -8.57 -10.07 -19.26
C GLY A 200 -7.08 -10.31 -19.20
N VAL A 201 -6.34 -9.24 -18.90
CA VAL A 201 -4.89 -9.25 -18.73
C VAL A 201 -4.50 -8.61 -17.41
N THR A 202 -3.71 -9.31 -16.60
CA THR A 202 -3.10 -8.77 -15.37
C THR A 202 -1.69 -8.24 -15.66
N PRO A 203 -1.24 -7.18 -14.98
CA PRO A 203 0.13 -6.70 -15.13
C PRO A 203 1.11 -7.72 -14.55
N SER A 204 2.25 -7.90 -15.20
CA SER A 204 3.36 -8.70 -14.67
C SER A 204 4.32 -7.82 -13.87
N SER A 205 4.79 -8.34 -12.73
CA SER A 205 5.88 -7.74 -11.97
C SER A 205 7.20 -7.88 -12.73
N THR A 206 8.17 -7.03 -12.44
CA THR A 206 9.54 -7.13 -13.00
C THR A 206 10.25 -8.45 -12.68
N TRP A 207 9.76 -9.15 -11.65
CA TRP A 207 10.27 -10.44 -11.20
C TRP A 207 9.53 -11.63 -11.81
N ASP A 208 8.39 -11.38 -12.47
CA ASP A 208 7.67 -12.43 -13.19
C ASP A 208 8.47 -12.80 -14.43
N THR A 209 8.73 -14.08 -14.59
CA THR A 209 9.50 -14.61 -15.73
C THR A 209 8.73 -15.65 -16.53
N ALA A 210 7.60 -16.12 -15.98
CA ALA A 210 6.80 -17.18 -16.57
C ALA A 210 5.37 -16.68 -16.91
N PRO A 211 4.75 -17.24 -17.97
CA PRO A 211 3.33 -17.04 -18.21
C PRO A 211 2.51 -17.66 -17.08
N SER A 212 1.48 -16.96 -16.64
CA SER A 212 0.50 -17.45 -15.68
C SER A 212 -0.92 -17.03 -16.08
N MET A 213 -1.91 -17.74 -15.55
CA MET A 213 -3.31 -17.40 -15.78
C MET A 213 -4.21 -17.72 -14.57
N PHE A 214 -5.31 -17.00 -14.48
CA PHE A 214 -6.46 -17.30 -13.64
C PHE A 214 -7.55 -17.96 -14.47
N MET A 215 -8.28 -18.88 -13.86
CA MET A 215 -9.50 -19.45 -14.43
C MET A 215 -10.53 -19.69 -13.33
N LEU A 216 -11.80 -19.84 -13.69
CA LEU A 216 -12.83 -20.23 -12.73
C LEU A 216 -12.64 -21.69 -12.30
N ILE A 217 -12.73 -21.94 -11.00
CA ILE A 217 -12.47 -23.28 -10.43
C ILE A 217 -13.46 -24.33 -10.94
N ASP A 218 -14.74 -23.97 -11.10
CA ASP A 218 -15.75 -24.89 -11.66
C ASP A 218 -15.43 -25.29 -13.11
N HIS A 219 -14.87 -24.37 -13.90
CA HIS A 219 -14.43 -24.69 -15.27
C HIS A 219 -13.23 -25.63 -15.27
N MET A 220 -12.30 -25.44 -14.34
CA MET A 220 -11.15 -26.33 -14.20
C MET A 220 -11.59 -27.73 -13.76
N THR A 221 -12.47 -27.85 -12.76
CA THR A 221 -13.00 -29.15 -12.31
C THR A 221 -13.73 -29.85 -13.45
N ALA A 222 -14.60 -29.15 -14.18
CA ALA A 222 -15.28 -29.71 -15.35
C ALA A 222 -14.31 -30.21 -16.43
N MET A 223 -13.21 -29.48 -16.67
CA MET A 223 -12.16 -29.91 -17.59
C MET A 223 -11.41 -31.16 -17.09
N GLN A 224 -11.09 -31.22 -15.80
CA GLN A 224 -10.41 -32.37 -15.19
C GLN A 224 -11.30 -33.62 -15.23
N ASP A 225 -12.59 -33.49 -14.91
CA ASP A 225 -13.57 -34.57 -14.96
C ASP A 225 -13.76 -35.11 -16.38
N ALA A 226 -13.85 -34.21 -17.37
CA ALA A 226 -13.91 -34.60 -18.78
C ALA A 226 -12.65 -35.37 -19.21
N ALA A 227 -11.47 -34.89 -18.81
CA ALA A 227 -10.20 -35.59 -19.11
C ALA A 227 -10.08 -36.94 -18.39
N ALA A 228 -10.59 -37.06 -17.17
CA ALA A 228 -10.63 -38.30 -16.40
C ALA A 228 -11.58 -39.34 -17.00
N GLY A 229 -12.76 -38.90 -17.46
CA GLY A 229 -13.74 -39.73 -18.16
C GLY A 229 -13.20 -40.31 -19.48
N GLU A 230 -12.41 -39.53 -20.22
CA GLU A 230 -11.80 -39.98 -21.49
C GLU A 230 -10.59 -40.90 -21.30
N ARG A 231 -9.80 -40.74 -20.23
CA ARG A 231 -8.56 -41.52 -20.00
C ARG A 231 -8.75 -42.75 -19.09
N GLY A 232 -9.93 -42.90 -18.50
CA GLY A 232 -10.20 -43.91 -17.48
C GLY A 232 -9.62 -43.51 -16.11
N ALA A 233 -10.31 -43.88 -15.04
CA ALA A 233 -10.05 -43.44 -13.66
C ALA A 233 -8.61 -43.65 -13.14
N SER A 234 -7.79 -44.51 -13.77
CA SER A 234 -6.41 -44.78 -13.37
C SER A 234 -5.37 -43.79 -13.93
N ALA A 235 -5.76 -42.85 -14.80
CA ALA A 235 -4.88 -41.85 -15.41
C ALA A 235 -5.16 -40.41 -14.93
N ALA A 236 -6.06 -40.26 -13.96
CA ALA A 236 -6.71 -39.02 -13.59
C ALA A 236 -6.20 -38.38 -12.27
N ALA A 237 -5.06 -38.81 -11.74
CA ALA A 237 -4.37 -37.98 -10.77
C ALA A 237 -3.55 -36.95 -11.57
N PRO A 238 -3.77 -35.64 -11.39
CA PRO A 238 -2.75 -34.66 -11.72
C PRO A 238 -1.52 -35.07 -10.91
N VAL A 239 -0.58 -35.75 -11.55
CA VAL A 239 0.69 -36.07 -10.92
C VAL A 239 1.41 -34.73 -10.88
N ASP A 240 1.45 -34.12 -9.70
CA ASP A 240 2.41 -33.07 -9.41
C ASP A 240 3.78 -33.57 -9.88
N PRO A 241 4.49 -32.87 -10.78
CA PRO A 241 5.81 -33.25 -11.25
C PRO A 241 6.83 -33.46 -10.11
N TYR A 242 6.52 -32.97 -8.91
CA TYR A 242 7.33 -33.07 -7.70
C TYR A 242 6.86 -34.13 -6.69
N GLY A 243 5.87 -34.96 -7.02
CA GLY A 243 5.41 -36.05 -6.16
C GLY A 243 4.50 -35.62 -5.00
N GLY A 244 3.95 -34.40 -5.02
CA GLY A 244 2.83 -34.00 -4.18
C GLY A 244 1.55 -34.74 -4.58
N GLY A 245 0.68 -35.01 -3.61
CA GLY A 245 -0.60 -35.68 -3.86
C GLY A 245 -1.54 -34.91 -4.79
N ALA A 246 -2.80 -35.38 -4.88
CA ALA A 246 -3.85 -34.69 -5.62
C ALA A 246 -3.91 -33.19 -5.25
N PRO A 247 -4.16 -32.29 -6.21
CA PRO A 247 -4.13 -30.85 -5.97
C PRO A 247 -5.10 -30.49 -4.83
N GLN A 248 -4.55 -29.90 -3.78
CA GLN A 248 -5.30 -29.53 -2.59
C GLN A 248 -6.06 -28.23 -2.88
N THR A 249 -7.39 -28.28 -2.84
CA THR A 249 -8.22 -27.08 -2.86
C THR A 249 -8.11 -26.38 -1.51
N GLN A 250 -7.62 -25.15 -1.52
CA GLN A 250 -7.64 -24.24 -0.38
C GLN A 250 -8.95 -23.47 -0.37
N TYR A 251 -9.44 -23.14 0.81
CA TYR A 251 -10.67 -22.37 0.99
C TYR A 251 -10.36 -21.10 1.75
N GLU A 252 -10.89 -19.98 1.30
CA GLU A 252 -10.66 -18.68 1.92
C GLU A 252 -11.94 -17.86 1.96
N MET A 253 -12.07 -17.06 3.01
CA MET A 253 -13.16 -16.10 3.14
C MET A 253 -12.65 -14.78 3.67
N TRP A 254 -13.19 -13.68 3.16
CA TRP A 254 -12.91 -12.36 3.67
C TRP A 254 -14.07 -11.88 4.54
N VAL A 255 -13.77 -11.62 5.81
CA VAL A 255 -14.76 -11.29 6.84
C VAL A 255 -14.44 -9.96 7.52
N PRO A 256 -15.41 -9.30 8.17
CA PRO A 256 -15.15 -8.07 8.93
C PRO A 256 -14.10 -8.29 10.03
N THR A 257 -13.19 -7.33 10.18
CA THR A 257 -12.05 -7.40 11.11
C THR A 257 -12.47 -7.59 12.57
N GLU A 258 -13.62 -7.07 12.95
CA GLU A 258 -14.15 -7.16 14.33
C GLU A 258 -14.73 -8.55 14.64
N LEU A 259 -15.09 -9.30 13.60
CA LEU A 259 -15.73 -10.61 13.71
C LEU A 259 -14.76 -11.76 13.41
N SER A 260 -13.53 -11.49 12.96
CA SER A 260 -12.58 -12.51 12.49
C SER A 260 -12.34 -13.61 13.52
N ASP A 261 -12.11 -13.25 14.79
CA ASP A 261 -11.74 -14.20 15.84
C ASP A 261 -12.94 -15.06 16.27
N GLN A 262 -14.12 -14.44 16.31
CA GLN A 262 -15.38 -15.12 16.59
C GLN A 262 -15.71 -16.09 15.47
N LEU A 263 -15.64 -15.65 14.21
CA LEU A 263 -15.91 -16.48 13.03
C LEU A 263 -14.88 -17.60 12.90
N THR A 264 -13.61 -17.36 13.17
CA THR A 264 -12.57 -18.41 13.20
C THR A 264 -12.99 -19.55 14.12
N THR A 265 -13.42 -19.23 15.35
CA THR A 265 -13.84 -20.24 16.33
C THR A 265 -15.11 -20.97 15.89
N LEU A 266 -16.11 -20.23 15.39
CA LEU A 266 -17.40 -20.77 14.98
C LEU A 266 -17.30 -21.65 13.73
N VAL A 267 -16.58 -21.18 12.71
CA VAL A 267 -16.36 -21.90 11.45
C VAL A 267 -15.52 -23.15 11.68
N THR A 268 -14.47 -23.08 12.51
CA THR A 268 -13.66 -24.27 12.86
C THR A 268 -14.53 -25.35 13.47
N ARG A 269 -15.38 -25.00 14.44
CA ARG A 269 -16.30 -25.94 15.09
C ARG A 269 -17.30 -26.54 14.11
N ASP A 270 -17.89 -25.70 13.25
CA ASP A 270 -18.94 -26.12 12.33
C ASP A 270 -18.40 -27.01 11.21
N LEU A 271 -17.23 -26.69 10.65
CA LEU A 271 -16.54 -27.54 9.67
C LEU A 271 -16.10 -28.87 10.30
N ALA A 272 -15.47 -28.84 11.48
CA ALA A 272 -15.09 -30.07 12.18
C ALA A 272 -16.31 -30.97 12.45
N GLY A 273 -17.44 -30.38 12.85
CA GLY A 273 -18.70 -31.10 13.05
C GLY A 273 -19.28 -31.71 11.76
N ALA A 274 -19.16 -31.02 10.63
CA ALA A 274 -19.66 -31.51 9.34
C ALA A 274 -18.77 -32.62 8.72
N LEU A 275 -17.45 -32.50 8.89
CA LEU A 275 -16.47 -33.43 8.34
C LEU A 275 -16.28 -34.69 9.21
N GLY A 276 -16.64 -34.61 10.50
CA GLY A 276 -16.66 -35.74 11.42
C GLY A 276 -15.32 -36.01 12.11
N ASP A 277 -15.29 -37.09 12.89
CA ASP A 277 -14.10 -37.48 13.64
C ASP A 277 -12.95 -37.88 12.70
N GLY A 278 -11.73 -37.46 13.01
CA GLY A 278 -10.54 -37.77 12.22
C GLY A 278 -10.12 -36.69 11.22
N VAL A 279 -10.72 -35.50 11.26
CA VAL A 279 -10.33 -34.34 10.45
C VAL A 279 -9.92 -33.18 11.36
N GLU A 280 -8.74 -32.61 11.10
CA GLU A 280 -8.27 -31.39 11.76
C GLU A 280 -8.54 -30.19 10.86
N VAL A 281 -9.35 -29.25 11.34
CA VAL A 281 -9.63 -27.99 10.66
C VAL A 281 -8.80 -26.90 11.32
N ASN A 282 -7.95 -26.27 10.52
CA ASN A 282 -7.11 -25.17 10.94
C ASN A 282 -7.49 -23.92 10.14
N ILE A 283 -7.89 -22.85 10.82
CA ILE A 283 -8.24 -21.59 10.20
C ILE A 283 -7.23 -20.54 10.66
N ASN A 284 -6.46 -20.02 9.70
CA ASN A 284 -5.47 -19.00 9.97
C ASN A 284 -5.85 -17.71 9.27
N ARG A 285 -5.68 -16.61 9.99
CA ARG A 285 -5.72 -15.27 9.43
C ARG A 285 -4.38 -14.99 8.74
N GLN A 286 -4.38 -14.74 7.43
CA GLN A 286 -3.15 -14.59 6.62
C GLN A 286 -2.80 -13.13 6.27
N ASP A 287 -3.49 -12.14 6.83
CA ASP A 287 -3.20 -10.75 6.50
C ASP A 287 -2.00 -10.16 7.23
N TRP A 288 -1.44 -9.11 6.61
CA TRP A 288 -0.38 -8.29 7.14
C TRP A 288 -0.61 -7.82 8.60
N ALA A 289 -1.87 -7.58 9.01
CA ALA A 289 -2.16 -7.04 10.35
C ALA A 289 -2.02 -8.09 11.47
N THR A 290 -1.95 -9.39 11.16
CA THR A 290 -1.68 -10.44 12.15
C THR A 290 -0.28 -10.34 12.76
N TYR A 291 0.69 -9.72 12.08
CA TYR A 291 2.04 -9.51 12.61
C TYR A 291 2.13 -8.45 13.71
N GLY A 292 1.01 -7.81 14.09
CA GLY A 292 0.79 -7.11 15.38
C GLY A 292 1.54 -5.79 15.58
N ASP A 293 2.75 -5.66 15.06
CA ASP A 293 3.57 -4.46 15.13
C ASP A 293 4.03 -4.09 13.71
N ASP A 294 3.89 -2.82 13.34
CA ASP A 294 4.51 -2.27 12.13
C ASP A 294 6.00 -2.67 12.16
N PRO A 295 6.49 -3.54 11.24
CA PRO A 295 7.87 -4.02 11.28
C PRO A 295 8.88 -2.88 11.11
N PHE A 296 8.41 -1.72 10.65
CA PHE A 296 9.20 -0.50 10.51
C PHE A 296 9.00 0.48 11.67
N ALA A 297 8.21 0.16 12.70
CA ALA A 297 7.92 1.04 13.83
C ALA A 297 9.19 1.49 14.57
N VAL A 298 10.13 0.56 14.81
CA VAL A 298 11.41 0.85 15.47
C VAL A 298 12.21 1.84 14.63
N THR A 299 12.39 1.54 13.34
CA THR A 299 13.11 2.41 12.40
C THR A 299 12.46 3.79 12.30
N ARG A 300 11.14 3.85 12.15
CA ARG A 300 10.37 5.09 12.11
C ARG A 300 10.57 5.93 13.37
N THR A 301 10.52 5.30 14.55
CA THR A 301 10.69 5.98 15.84
C THR A 301 12.10 6.55 15.98
N VAL A 302 13.13 5.77 15.66
CA VAL A 302 14.54 6.21 15.73
C VAL A 302 14.78 7.41 14.80
N VAL A 303 14.35 7.31 13.54
CA VAL A 303 14.60 8.38 12.57
C VAL A 303 13.79 9.63 12.90
N THR A 304 12.54 9.49 13.37
CA THR A 304 11.74 10.62 13.88
C THR A 304 12.46 11.29 15.07
N GLY A 305 13.02 10.52 15.99
CA GLY A 305 13.81 11.04 17.11
C GLY A 305 15.01 11.86 16.66
N ILE A 306 15.79 11.36 15.68
CA ILE A 306 16.93 12.09 15.10
C ILE A 306 16.45 13.40 14.44
N ALA A 307 15.36 13.35 13.67
CA ALA A 307 14.81 14.53 13.01
C ALA A 307 14.36 15.61 14.01
N VAL A 308 13.75 15.23 15.13
CA VAL A 308 13.41 16.14 16.24
C VAL A 308 14.65 16.79 16.84
N LEU A 309 15.73 16.04 17.06
CA LEU A 309 16.99 16.61 17.56
C LEU A 309 17.59 17.65 16.59
N VAL A 310 17.59 17.35 15.28
CA VAL A 310 18.08 18.29 14.26
C VAL A 310 17.21 19.55 14.20
N LEU A 311 15.88 19.42 14.32
CA LEU A 311 14.95 20.55 14.41
C LEU A 311 15.27 21.46 15.60
N LEU A 312 15.54 20.88 16.78
CA LEU A 312 15.90 21.64 17.98
C LEU A 312 17.21 22.42 17.81
N LEU A 313 18.22 21.82 17.15
CA LEU A 313 19.48 22.51 16.85
C LEU A 313 19.26 23.71 15.92
N GLY A 314 18.41 23.57 14.90
CA GLY A 314 18.00 24.69 14.03
C GLY A 314 17.26 25.80 14.79
N ALA A 315 16.36 25.41 15.71
CA ALA A 315 15.59 26.34 16.54
C ALA A 315 16.49 27.21 17.43
N LEU A 316 17.54 26.64 18.03
CA LEU A 316 18.50 27.38 18.86
C LEU A 316 19.24 28.46 18.07
N GLY A 317 19.59 28.18 16.81
CA GLY A 317 20.17 29.17 15.91
C GLY A 317 19.23 30.35 15.68
N LEU A 318 17.94 30.06 15.45
CA LEU A 318 16.91 31.09 15.26
C LEU A 318 16.72 31.95 16.51
N VAL A 319 16.65 31.33 17.71
CA VAL A 319 16.52 32.05 19.00
C VAL A 319 17.65 33.05 19.19
N ASN A 320 18.90 32.64 18.95
CA ASN A 320 20.07 33.49 19.13
C ASN A 320 20.01 34.73 18.24
N ILE A 321 19.61 34.57 16.98
CA ILE A 321 19.51 35.69 16.05
C ILE A 321 18.34 36.61 16.44
N ALA A 322 17.17 36.04 16.70
CA ALA A 322 15.99 36.81 17.07
C ALA A 322 16.23 37.64 18.35
N LEU A 323 16.97 37.10 19.33
CA LEU A 323 17.39 37.86 20.52
C LEU A 323 18.31 39.04 20.18
N VAL A 324 19.27 38.85 19.27
CA VAL A 324 20.14 39.92 18.80
C VAL A 324 19.35 40.98 18.04
N THR A 325 18.42 40.59 17.15
CA THR A 325 17.58 41.53 16.43
C THR A 325 16.72 42.36 17.38
N VAL A 326 16.06 41.73 18.35
CA VAL A 326 15.25 42.45 19.35
C VAL A 326 16.09 43.48 20.10
N LYS A 327 17.35 43.17 20.43
CA LYS A 327 18.27 44.13 21.07
C LYS A 327 18.65 45.31 20.16
N GLN A 328 18.79 45.08 18.86
CA GLN A 328 19.17 46.14 17.91
C GLN A 328 18.02 47.12 17.63
N ARG A 329 16.76 46.68 17.72
CA ARG A 329 15.57 47.52 17.50
C ARG A 329 14.84 47.93 18.78
N VAL A 330 15.54 47.96 19.92
CA VAL A 330 14.98 48.38 21.22
C VAL A 330 14.33 49.77 21.15
N ARG A 331 14.97 50.71 20.46
CA ARG A 331 14.46 52.09 20.28
C ARG A 331 13.13 52.10 19.51
N GLU A 332 13.03 51.31 18.45
CA GLU A 332 11.80 51.18 17.65
C GLU A 332 10.65 50.61 18.48
N ILE A 333 10.90 49.54 19.25
CA ILE A 333 9.91 48.93 20.14
C ILE A 333 9.46 49.93 21.21
N GLY A 334 10.39 50.70 21.77
CA GLY A 334 10.11 51.77 22.74
C GLY A 334 9.21 52.86 22.17
N ILE A 335 9.47 53.30 20.93
CA ILE A 335 8.64 54.27 20.21
C ILE A 335 7.23 53.69 19.95
N ARG A 336 7.12 52.45 19.44
CA ARG A 336 5.81 51.81 19.21
C ARG A 336 4.97 51.74 20.50
N ARG A 337 5.61 51.45 21.64
CA ARG A 337 4.95 51.44 22.95
C ARG A 337 4.55 52.83 23.45
N SER A 338 5.34 53.87 23.21
CA SER A 338 4.98 55.24 23.62
C SER A 338 3.78 55.78 22.84
N PHE A 339 3.60 55.33 21.59
CA PHE A 339 2.40 55.61 20.78
C PHE A 339 1.20 54.68 21.10
N GLY A 340 1.25 53.92 22.19
CA GLY A 340 0.10 53.15 22.70
C GLY A 340 0.00 51.69 22.25
N ALA A 341 1.04 51.10 21.65
CA ALA A 341 1.06 49.66 21.40
C ALA A 341 1.05 48.86 22.71
N THR A 342 0.08 47.95 22.88
CA THR A 342 0.00 47.07 24.05
C THR A 342 1.16 46.07 24.06
N ALA A 343 1.55 45.62 25.26
CA ALA A 343 2.55 44.57 25.45
C ALA A 343 2.21 43.30 24.64
N SER A 344 0.93 42.91 24.60
CA SER A 344 0.46 41.78 23.81
C SER A 344 0.66 41.99 22.30
N ARG A 345 0.40 43.19 21.77
CA ARG A 345 0.62 43.48 20.35
C ARG A 345 2.10 43.38 19.96
N VAL A 346 3.01 43.85 20.82
CA VAL A 346 4.47 43.71 20.62
C VAL A 346 4.89 42.24 20.68
N PHE A 347 4.38 41.49 21.66
CA PHE A 347 4.63 40.06 21.80
C PHE A 347 4.23 39.29 20.54
N PHE A 348 2.99 39.46 20.07
CA PHE A 348 2.49 38.75 18.90
C PHE A 348 3.22 39.15 17.61
N ALA A 349 3.62 40.42 17.45
CA ALA A 349 4.39 40.84 16.29
C ALA A 349 5.73 40.08 16.21
N VAL A 350 6.50 40.08 17.30
CA VAL A 350 7.81 39.40 17.36
C VAL A 350 7.67 37.87 17.27
N MET A 351 6.65 37.30 17.91
CA MET A 351 6.36 35.87 17.80
C MET A 351 6.04 35.48 16.35
N MET A 352 5.21 36.27 15.67
CA MET A 352 4.78 36.00 14.31
C MET A 352 5.90 36.14 13.29
N GLU A 353 6.90 37.00 13.51
CA GLU A 353 8.10 37.03 12.67
C GLU A 353 8.80 35.67 12.64
N SER A 354 8.99 35.05 13.82
CA SER A 354 9.63 33.74 13.93
C SER A 354 8.77 32.64 13.32
N VAL A 355 7.46 32.62 13.62
CA VAL A 355 6.53 31.61 13.07
C VAL A 355 6.43 31.70 11.56
N VAL A 356 6.28 32.90 11.00
CA VAL A 356 6.18 33.08 9.54
C VAL A 356 7.48 32.65 8.86
N ALA A 357 8.63 33.03 9.42
CA ALA A 357 9.92 32.66 8.86
C ALA A 357 10.13 31.14 8.84
N THR A 358 9.79 30.44 9.94
CA THR A 358 9.91 28.97 9.97
C THR A 358 8.86 28.26 9.14
N VAL A 359 7.64 28.78 9.02
CA VAL A 359 6.60 28.22 8.14
C VAL A 359 7.02 28.30 6.68
N VAL A 360 7.59 29.44 6.26
CA VAL A 360 8.12 29.58 4.89
C VAL A 360 9.28 28.62 4.66
N ALA A 361 10.24 28.54 5.59
CA ALA A 361 11.35 27.59 5.50
C ALA A 361 10.87 26.13 5.50
N GLY A 362 9.88 25.81 6.33
CA GLY A 362 9.25 24.49 6.41
C GLY A 362 8.52 24.13 5.12
N GLY A 363 7.79 25.08 4.52
CA GLY A 363 7.15 24.89 3.22
C GLY A 363 8.16 24.59 2.12
N VAL A 364 9.30 25.31 2.09
CA VAL A 364 10.41 24.98 1.19
C VAL A 364 10.95 23.57 1.46
N GLY A 365 11.14 23.20 2.74
CA GLY A 365 11.58 21.86 3.12
C GLY A 365 10.63 20.75 2.67
N VAL A 366 9.31 20.96 2.80
CA VAL A 366 8.28 20.02 2.32
C VAL A 366 8.31 19.90 0.80
N ILE A 367 8.42 21.01 0.07
CA ILE A 367 8.52 21.00 -1.40
C ILE A 367 9.75 20.21 -1.84
N VAL A 368 10.91 20.46 -1.23
CA VAL A 368 12.14 19.72 -1.52
C VAL A 368 11.97 18.23 -1.20
N SER A 369 11.33 17.89 -0.08
CA SER A 369 11.02 16.50 0.28
C SER A 369 10.17 15.81 -0.78
N ILE A 370 9.09 16.45 -1.26
CA ILE A 370 8.23 15.91 -2.32
C ILE A 370 9.05 15.65 -3.59
N LEU A 371 9.89 16.61 -4.00
CA LEU A 371 10.72 16.47 -5.19
C LEU A 371 11.74 15.33 -5.06
N VAL A 372 12.33 15.17 -3.88
CA VAL A 372 13.29 14.09 -3.60
C VAL A 372 12.58 12.73 -3.62
N VAL A 373 11.47 12.58 -2.91
CA VAL A 373 10.71 11.32 -2.83
C VAL A 373 10.15 10.90 -4.18
N GLN A 374 9.71 11.85 -5.00
CA GLN A 374 9.19 11.58 -6.34
C GLN A 374 10.27 11.43 -7.40
N SER A 375 11.55 11.64 -7.07
CA SER A 375 12.63 11.50 -8.04
C SER A 375 12.78 10.05 -8.51
N PRO A 376 13.09 9.81 -9.81
CA PRO A 376 13.30 8.45 -10.33
C PRO A 376 14.36 7.66 -9.54
N ALA A 377 15.43 8.33 -9.12
CA ALA A 377 16.51 7.70 -8.34
C ALA A 377 16.03 7.12 -7.01
N VAL A 378 15.13 7.81 -6.30
CA VAL A 378 14.57 7.31 -5.03
C VAL A 378 13.53 6.23 -5.30
N ARG A 379 12.71 6.39 -6.35
CA ARG A 379 11.73 5.37 -6.76
C ARG A 379 12.40 4.06 -7.16
N ASP A 380 13.49 4.11 -7.90
CA ASP A 380 14.23 2.91 -8.32
C ASP A 380 14.90 2.23 -7.12
N LEU A 381 15.45 3.02 -6.20
CA LEU A 381 16.13 2.52 -5.00
C LEU A 381 15.19 1.84 -3.99
N ILE A 382 13.98 2.37 -3.85
CA ILE A 382 12.94 1.82 -2.95
C ILE A 382 12.13 0.74 -3.65
N GLY A 383 11.76 0.98 -4.91
CA GLY A 383 10.92 0.10 -5.69
C GLY A 383 11.59 -1.23 -5.96
N GLN A 384 12.89 -1.27 -6.27
CA GLN A 384 13.65 -2.48 -6.64
C GLN A 384 12.83 -3.46 -7.52
N GLY A 385 11.98 -2.94 -8.41
CA GLY A 385 11.07 -3.76 -9.24
C GLY A 385 9.92 -4.48 -8.51
N MET A 386 9.73 -4.31 -7.20
CA MET A 386 8.61 -4.90 -6.43
C MET A 386 7.33 -4.04 -6.44
N ILE A 387 7.42 -2.76 -6.79
CA ILE A 387 6.29 -1.81 -6.75
C ILE A 387 6.08 -1.23 -8.16
N SER A 388 5.08 -1.73 -8.87
CA SER A 388 4.69 -1.23 -10.19
C SER A 388 3.95 0.12 -10.10
N ASP A 389 3.15 0.32 -9.06
CA ASP A 389 2.41 1.55 -8.78
C ASP A 389 2.99 2.24 -7.54
N PHE A 390 3.92 3.19 -7.75
CA PHE A 390 4.47 3.94 -6.62
C PHE A 390 3.38 4.86 -6.02
N PRO A 391 3.01 4.70 -4.73
CA PRO A 391 1.96 5.48 -4.11
C PRO A 391 2.19 7.00 -4.22
N PRO A 392 1.11 7.81 -4.27
CA PRO A 392 1.25 9.27 -4.23
C PRO A 392 1.87 9.72 -2.91
N PHE A 393 2.45 10.93 -2.92
CA PHE A 393 3.07 11.47 -1.72
C PHE A 393 2.03 11.61 -0.59
N PRO A 394 2.27 11.07 0.61
CA PRO A 394 1.30 11.07 1.70
C PRO A 394 1.11 12.48 2.28
N ALA A 395 -0.12 13.00 2.19
CA ALA A 395 -0.45 14.35 2.67
C ALA A 395 -0.15 14.53 4.17
N ASP A 396 -0.33 13.47 4.96
CA ASP A 396 -0.06 13.47 6.41
C ASP A 396 1.42 13.75 6.72
N ALA A 397 2.35 13.30 5.87
CA ALA A 397 3.77 13.61 6.03
C ALA A 397 4.06 15.11 5.80
N ALA A 398 3.43 15.72 4.80
CA ALA A 398 3.56 17.16 4.56
C ALA A 398 2.95 17.99 5.71
N ILE A 399 1.78 17.57 6.21
CA ILE A 399 1.09 18.26 7.32
C ILE A 399 1.93 18.17 8.59
N THR A 400 2.44 16.98 8.94
CA THR A 400 3.31 16.80 10.11
C THR A 400 4.58 17.64 10.03
N GLY A 401 5.21 17.71 8.84
CA GLY A 401 6.36 18.60 8.60
C GLY A 401 6.03 20.08 8.82
N LEU A 402 4.89 20.56 8.31
CA LEU A 402 4.46 21.95 8.46
C LEU A 402 4.06 22.30 9.90
N VAL A 403 3.39 21.37 10.60
CA VAL A 403 3.08 21.49 12.03
C VAL A 403 4.37 21.56 12.85
N ALA A 404 5.36 20.72 12.54
CA ALA A 404 6.67 20.76 13.19
C ALA A 404 7.38 22.11 12.96
N ALA A 405 7.37 22.63 11.73
CA ALA A 405 7.95 23.93 11.40
C ALA A 405 7.28 25.09 12.16
N THR A 406 5.95 25.03 12.30
CA THR A 406 5.15 26.01 13.04
C THR A 406 5.48 25.94 14.54
N ALA A 407 5.53 24.73 15.11
CA ALA A 407 5.86 24.50 16.51
C ALA A 407 7.27 25.02 16.84
N VAL A 408 8.25 24.75 15.97
CA VAL A 408 9.62 25.26 16.11
C VAL A 408 9.65 26.79 16.07
N GLY A 409 8.92 27.42 15.15
CA GLY A 409 8.83 28.88 15.08
C GLY A 409 8.22 29.50 16.32
N ALA A 410 7.16 28.89 16.86
CA ALA A 410 6.52 29.34 18.08
C ALA A 410 7.45 29.21 19.30
N LEU A 411 8.16 28.09 19.43
CA LEU A 411 9.12 27.88 20.51
C LEU A 411 10.31 28.84 20.41
N ALA A 412 10.83 29.05 19.20
CA ALA A 412 11.96 29.94 18.97
C ALA A 412 11.60 31.43 19.14
N GLY A 413 10.38 31.82 18.77
CA GLY A 413 9.88 33.18 18.90
C GLY A 413 9.48 33.58 20.33
N LEU A 414 9.22 32.60 21.20
CA LEU A 414 8.75 32.85 22.56
C LEU A 414 9.74 33.65 23.40
N LEU A 415 11.00 33.24 23.44
CA LEU A 415 12.03 33.93 24.23
C LEU A 415 12.28 35.38 23.77
N PRO A 416 12.52 35.66 22.46
CA PRO A 416 12.64 37.02 21.94
C PRO A 416 11.41 37.89 22.22
N ALA A 417 10.20 37.35 22.05
CA ALA A 417 8.97 38.09 22.30
C ALA A 417 8.82 38.48 23.78
N LEU A 418 9.18 37.60 24.71
CA LEU A 418 9.21 37.90 26.14
C LEU A 418 10.23 39.00 26.48
N VAL A 419 11.40 38.98 25.84
CA VAL A 419 12.43 40.03 26.01
C VAL A 419 11.93 41.36 25.46
N ALA A 420 11.28 41.38 24.30
CA ALA A 420 10.76 42.59 23.66
C ALA A 420 9.73 43.32 24.54
N VAL A 421 8.84 42.58 25.21
CA VAL A 421 7.83 43.16 26.11
C VAL A 421 8.44 43.79 27.38
N ARG A 422 9.62 43.32 27.81
CA ARG A 422 10.31 43.83 29.00
C ARG A 422 11.12 45.11 28.75
N VAL A 423 11.21 45.58 27.49
CA VAL A 423 11.85 46.85 27.16
C VAL A 423 11.09 48.01 27.79
N LYS A 424 11.75 48.76 28.68
CA LYS A 424 11.20 49.97 29.31
C LYS A 424 11.25 51.14 28.33
N VAL A 425 10.12 51.82 28.16
CA VAL A 425 9.98 52.98 27.25
C VAL A 425 10.98 54.09 27.59
N ILE A 426 11.20 54.34 28.88
CA ILE A 426 12.11 55.40 29.34
C ILE A 426 13.58 55.11 28.99
N ASP A 427 13.99 53.84 29.05
CA ASP A 427 15.35 53.44 28.70
C ASP A 427 15.58 53.44 27.18
N ALA A 428 14.52 53.17 26.41
CA ALA A 428 14.59 53.13 24.95
C ALA A 428 14.69 54.53 24.29
N ILE A 429 14.26 55.60 24.98
CA ILE A 429 14.27 56.98 24.45
C ILE A 429 15.52 57.76 24.88
N ARG A 430 16.16 57.36 25.99
CA ARG A 430 17.31 58.07 26.58
C ARG A 430 18.66 57.74 25.91
N TYR A 431 18.67 56.84 24.92
CA TYR A 431 19.85 56.33 24.22
C TYR A 431 20.08 57.00 22.86
#